data_AF-A0A059LPH9-F1
#
_entry.id   AF-A0A059LPH9-F1
#
_cell.length_a   1.000
_cell.length_b   1.000
_cell.length_c   1.000
_cell.angle_alpha   90.00
_cell.angle_beta   90.00
_cell.angle_gamma   90.00
#
_symmetry.space_group_name_H-M   'P 1'
#
loop_
_entity.id
_entity.type
_entity.pdbx_description
1 polymer ?
#
loop_
_entity_poly.entity_id
_entity_poly.type
_entity_poly.pdbx_seq_one_letter_code
_entity_poly.pdbx_strand_id
1 'polypeptide(L)'
;ATLGVVSESVARPLKVRVEQVLLSGPNPVLAFWLSQLLGFYLDTVGALLPADGALVQALQGGRSMALRLCFEQFKQRGEKLARYPPPPPTDLSPPPAAVEAAQQAVELILCLEGGVQSAETHEGDAVRAALLPIALVCERSSEALDPHALTRVDEGGHLDPAGRRVYMLNCLSTLMAPLEGHAVAEGISAELGAMVEEHIRCLVEESRGRVLALCGLAEVAARVQFFKVEGASGGERAADQAGLDLSSVAKALRSFFGRVSDADALPTFGKLLAAPIKQDVTQRLLRELAAAYTDVYDLLHAPEGGYDGGEVAAVVRHSPDQIRTLLGVA
;
A
#
# COMPACT_ATOMS: atom_id res chain seq x y z
N ALA A 1 -42.81 -10.63 -38.71
CA ALA A 1 -43.63 -9.45 -38.33
C ALA A 1 -44.07 -9.48 -36.86
N THR A 2 -44.41 -10.64 -36.28
CA THR A 2 -44.94 -10.75 -34.91
C THR A 2 -43.94 -10.47 -33.78
N LEU A 3 -42.67 -10.91 -33.90
CA LEU A 3 -41.67 -10.73 -32.83
C LEU A 3 -41.31 -9.25 -32.59
N GLY A 4 -41.16 -8.47 -33.66
CA GLY A 4 -40.86 -7.04 -33.60
C GLY A 4 -41.94 -6.25 -32.87
N VAL A 5 -43.22 -6.42 -33.26
CA VAL A 5 -44.35 -5.71 -32.65
C VAL A 5 -44.51 -6.06 -31.17
N VAL A 6 -44.36 -7.33 -30.80
CA VAL A 6 -44.42 -7.75 -29.38
C VAL A 6 -43.24 -7.15 -28.61
N SER A 7 -42.02 -7.18 -29.15
CA SER A 7 -40.84 -6.60 -28.49
C SER A 7 -40.97 -5.10 -28.27
N GLU A 8 -41.59 -4.38 -29.21
CA GLU A 8 -41.81 -2.94 -29.15
C GLU A 8 -42.81 -2.57 -28.02
N SER A 9 -43.83 -3.40 -27.80
CA SER A 9 -44.81 -3.22 -26.71
C SER A 9 -44.19 -3.34 -25.31
N VAL A 10 -43.12 -4.12 -25.15
CA VAL A 10 -42.44 -4.37 -23.86
C VAL A 10 -41.33 -3.34 -23.59
N ALA A 11 -40.75 -2.76 -24.64
CA ALA A 11 -39.62 -1.85 -24.55
C ALA A 11 -39.87 -0.65 -23.63
N ARG A 12 -41.00 0.05 -23.80
CA ARG A 12 -41.32 1.25 -23.01
C ARG A 12 -41.59 0.93 -21.54
N PRO A 13 -42.44 -0.06 -21.17
CA PRO A 13 -42.61 -0.46 -19.77
C PRO A 13 -41.31 -0.86 -19.09
N LEU A 14 -40.45 -1.64 -19.77
CA LEU A 14 -39.15 -2.05 -19.24
C LEU A 14 -38.26 -0.84 -18.94
N LYS A 15 -38.10 0.05 -19.93
CA LYS A 15 -37.30 1.27 -19.78
C LYS A 15 -37.74 2.09 -18.57
N VAL A 16 -39.03 2.37 -18.46
CA VAL A 16 -39.58 3.17 -17.35
C VAL A 16 -39.29 2.52 -15.99
N ARG A 17 -39.45 1.20 -15.88
CA ARG A 17 -39.17 0.49 -14.62
C ARG A 17 -37.70 0.49 -14.25
N VAL A 18 -36.81 0.27 -15.21
CA VAL A 18 -35.36 0.34 -14.99
C VAL A 18 -34.95 1.75 -14.55
N GLU A 19 -35.42 2.78 -15.26
CA GLU A 19 -35.14 4.18 -14.89
C GLU A 19 -35.65 4.52 -13.49
N GLN A 20 -36.87 4.10 -13.14
CA GLN A 20 -37.43 4.33 -11.80
C GLN A 20 -36.59 3.70 -10.69
N VAL A 21 -36.16 2.44 -10.87
CA VAL A 21 -35.30 1.74 -9.89
C VAL A 21 -33.94 2.42 -9.79
N LEU A 22 -33.37 2.85 -10.91
CA LEU A 22 -32.08 3.54 -10.90
C LEU A 22 -32.16 4.93 -10.25
N LEU A 23 -33.25 5.66 -10.49
CA LEU A 23 -33.49 6.98 -9.91
C LEU A 23 -33.82 6.93 -8.41
N SER A 24 -34.19 5.77 -7.85
CA SER A 24 -34.38 5.63 -6.41
C SER A 24 -33.06 5.58 -5.62
N GLY A 25 -31.91 5.66 -6.29
CA GLY A 25 -30.59 5.64 -5.66
C GLY A 25 -30.25 4.30 -5.01
N PRO A 26 -30.28 3.18 -5.75
CA PRO A 26 -29.92 1.87 -5.21
C PRO A 26 -28.42 1.83 -4.87
N ASN A 27 -28.03 0.85 -4.05
CA ASN A 27 -26.62 0.54 -3.79
C ASN A 27 -25.85 0.43 -5.12
N PRO A 28 -24.64 1.02 -5.25
CA PRO A 28 -23.86 1.00 -6.48
C PRO A 28 -23.54 -0.41 -6.98
N VAL A 29 -23.35 -1.39 -6.10
CA VAL A 29 -23.16 -2.81 -6.46
C VAL A 29 -24.41 -3.36 -7.14
N LEU A 30 -25.60 -3.06 -6.62
CA LEU A 30 -26.86 -3.47 -7.24
C LEU A 30 -27.06 -2.81 -8.62
N ALA A 31 -26.70 -1.53 -8.75
CA ALA A 31 -26.70 -0.86 -10.05
C ALA A 31 -25.74 -1.53 -11.04
N PHE A 32 -24.56 -1.95 -10.57
CA PHE A 32 -23.62 -2.72 -11.38
C PHE A 32 -24.20 -4.07 -11.81
N TRP A 33 -24.76 -4.84 -10.88
CA TRP A 33 -25.39 -6.13 -11.20
C TRP A 33 -26.54 -5.98 -12.20
N LEU A 34 -27.38 -4.96 -12.04
CA LEU A 34 -28.44 -4.65 -12.99
C LEU A 34 -27.86 -4.35 -14.38
N SER A 35 -26.73 -3.63 -14.45
CA SER A 35 -26.07 -3.35 -15.72
C SER A 35 -25.54 -4.62 -16.40
N GLN A 36 -24.99 -5.56 -15.64
CA GLN A 36 -24.51 -6.85 -16.15
C GLN A 36 -25.69 -7.69 -16.65
N LEU A 37 -26.78 -7.73 -15.89
CA LEU A 37 -28.00 -8.44 -16.27
C LEU A 37 -28.61 -7.87 -17.56
N LEU A 38 -28.71 -6.54 -17.67
CA LEU A 38 -29.18 -5.87 -18.88
C LEU A 38 -28.23 -6.14 -20.07
N GLY A 39 -26.93 -6.26 -19.81
CA GLY A 39 -25.92 -6.65 -20.80
C GLY A 39 -26.15 -8.06 -21.33
N PHE A 40 -26.34 -9.04 -20.44
CA PHE A 40 -26.67 -10.41 -20.83
C PHE A 40 -27.94 -10.48 -21.70
N TYR A 41 -29.00 -9.77 -21.30
CA TYR A 41 -30.22 -9.74 -22.10
C TYR A 41 -30.05 -8.98 -23.41
N LEU A 42 -29.22 -7.95 -23.44
CA LEU A 42 -28.88 -7.25 -24.67
C LEU A 42 -28.18 -8.19 -25.66
N ASP A 43 -27.22 -8.99 -25.20
CA ASP A 43 -26.50 -9.95 -26.04
C ASP A 43 -27.45 -11.06 -26.55
N THR A 44 -28.34 -11.54 -25.66
CA THR A 44 -29.32 -12.58 -26.00
C THR A 44 -30.39 -12.09 -26.99
N VAL A 45 -30.96 -10.91 -26.74
CA VAL A 45 -32.05 -10.34 -27.56
C VAL A 45 -31.51 -9.70 -28.84
N GLY A 46 -30.32 -9.10 -28.78
CA GLY A 46 -29.66 -8.46 -29.93
C GLY A 46 -29.29 -9.44 -31.04
N ALA A 47 -29.14 -10.74 -30.73
CA ALA A 47 -28.99 -11.79 -31.74
C ALA A 47 -30.28 -12.03 -32.56
N LEU A 48 -31.45 -11.62 -32.04
CA LEU A 48 -32.77 -11.92 -32.61
C LEU A 48 -33.49 -10.68 -33.17
N LEU A 49 -33.10 -9.48 -32.74
CA LEU A 49 -33.75 -8.22 -33.10
C LEU A 49 -32.77 -7.26 -33.77
N PRO A 50 -33.26 -6.35 -34.64
CA PRO A 50 -32.45 -5.27 -35.20
C PRO A 50 -31.82 -4.40 -34.10
N ALA A 51 -30.60 -3.92 -34.32
CA ALA A 51 -29.87 -3.09 -33.36
C ALA A 51 -30.59 -1.75 -33.06
N ASP A 52 -31.36 -1.24 -34.01
CA ASP A 52 -32.20 -0.03 -33.87
C ASP A 52 -33.60 -0.34 -33.28
N GLY A 53 -33.90 -1.61 -32.99
CA GLY A 53 -35.15 -2.02 -32.38
C GLY A 53 -35.35 -1.42 -30.99
N ALA A 54 -36.58 -0.99 -30.69
CA ALA A 54 -36.91 -0.27 -29.46
C ALA A 54 -36.51 -1.03 -28.17
N LEU A 55 -36.63 -2.36 -28.14
CA LEU A 55 -36.24 -3.18 -26.99
C LEU A 55 -34.71 -3.22 -26.80
N VAL A 56 -33.96 -3.35 -27.90
CA VAL A 56 -32.49 -3.33 -27.88
C VAL A 56 -31.98 -1.98 -27.37
N GLN A 57 -32.56 -0.88 -27.88
CA GLN A 57 -32.26 0.48 -27.42
C GLN A 57 -32.62 0.70 -25.94
N ALA A 58 -33.74 0.15 -25.46
CA ALA A 58 -34.14 0.23 -24.06
C ALA A 58 -33.14 -0.49 -23.13
N LEU A 59 -32.69 -1.69 -23.51
CA LEU A 59 -31.68 -2.46 -22.76
C LEU A 59 -30.32 -1.75 -22.74
N GLN A 60 -29.85 -1.26 -23.90
CA GLN A 60 -28.62 -0.47 -24.02
C GLN A 60 -28.66 0.79 -23.15
N GLY A 61 -29.74 1.56 -23.23
CA GLY A 61 -29.93 2.77 -22.43
C GLY A 61 -29.95 2.47 -20.94
N GLY A 62 -30.66 1.41 -20.53
CA GLY A 62 -30.71 0.95 -19.15
C GLY A 62 -29.34 0.52 -18.62
N ARG A 63 -28.59 -0.31 -19.37
CA ARG A 63 -27.23 -0.73 -19.03
C ARG A 63 -26.31 0.47 -18.85
N SER A 64 -26.35 1.40 -19.79
CA SER A 64 -25.52 2.61 -19.78
C SER A 64 -25.86 3.55 -18.61
N MET A 65 -27.14 3.67 -18.26
CA MET A 65 -27.56 4.44 -17.09
C MET A 65 -27.12 3.78 -15.78
N ALA A 66 -27.28 2.47 -15.67
CA ALA A 66 -26.91 1.70 -14.49
C ALA A 66 -25.40 1.77 -14.20
N LEU A 67 -24.54 1.58 -15.23
CA LEU A 67 -23.09 1.73 -15.09
C LEU A 67 -22.71 3.16 -14.67
N ARG A 68 -23.24 4.18 -15.35
CA ARG A 68 -22.94 5.58 -15.02
C ARG A 68 -23.28 5.92 -13.58
N LEU A 69 -24.47 5.50 -13.10
CA LEU A 69 -24.88 5.75 -11.72
C LEU A 69 -24.05 4.99 -10.69
N CYS A 70 -23.64 3.76 -11.01
CA CYS A 70 -22.72 2.99 -10.18
C CYS A 70 -21.39 3.74 -9.96
N PHE A 71 -20.71 4.11 -11.06
CA PHE A 71 -19.43 4.82 -11.00
C PHE A 71 -19.54 6.19 -10.33
N GLU A 72 -20.59 6.94 -10.64
CA GLU A 72 -20.83 8.25 -10.05
C GLU A 72 -21.05 8.14 -8.53
N GLN A 73 -21.75 7.11 -8.05
CA GLN A 73 -21.93 6.90 -6.61
C GLN A 73 -20.63 6.54 -5.90
N PHE A 74 -19.78 5.67 -6.46
CA PHE A 74 -18.47 5.38 -5.88
C PHE A 74 -17.59 6.63 -5.80
N LYS A 75 -17.57 7.41 -6.89
CA LYS A 75 -16.86 8.69 -6.94
C LYS A 75 -17.36 9.67 -5.87
N GLN A 76 -18.67 9.89 -5.79
CA GLN A 76 -19.28 10.81 -4.82
C GLN A 76 -19.01 10.39 -3.37
N ARG A 77 -19.05 9.09 -3.08
CA ARG A 77 -18.70 8.55 -1.77
C ARG A 77 -17.25 8.91 -1.40
N GLY A 78 -16.32 8.67 -2.32
CA GLY A 78 -14.91 9.03 -2.15
C GLY A 78 -14.72 10.52 -1.92
N GLU A 79 -15.29 11.37 -2.79
CA GLU A 79 -15.20 12.83 -2.68
C GLU A 79 -15.78 13.36 -1.36
N LYS A 80 -16.92 12.83 -0.93
CA LYS A 80 -17.57 13.22 0.33
C LYS A 80 -16.69 12.89 1.54
N LEU A 81 -16.12 11.69 1.59
CA LEU A 81 -15.22 11.28 2.66
C LEU A 81 -13.90 12.06 2.60
N ALA A 82 -13.36 12.29 1.41
CA ALA A 82 -12.09 12.97 1.22
C ALA A 82 -12.14 14.47 1.56
N ARG A 83 -13.35 15.06 1.60
CA ARG A 83 -13.58 16.43 2.09
C ARG A 83 -13.45 16.56 3.60
N TYR A 84 -13.80 15.51 4.34
CA TYR A 84 -13.71 15.44 5.81
C TYR A 84 -13.19 14.06 6.21
N PRO A 85 -11.90 13.77 5.97
CA PRO A 85 -11.33 12.46 6.22
C PRO A 85 -11.41 12.17 7.72
N PRO A 86 -11.93 11.00 8.14
CA PRO A 86 -11.98 10.64 9.55
C PRO A 86 -10.54 10.45 10.07
N PRO A 87 -10.21 10.93 11.28
CA PRO A 87 -8.89 10.71 11.84
C PRO A 87 -8.63 9.21 12.07
N PRO A 88 -7.39 8.73 11.92
CA PRO A 88 -7.02 7.35 12.24
C PRO A 88 -7.29 7.02 13.71
N PRO A 89 -7.80 5.83 14.02
CA PRO A 89 -8.00 5.39 15.40
C PRO A 89 -6.65 5.13 16.09
N THR A 90 -6.65 5.10 17.43
CA THR A 90 -5.42 4.94 18.23
C THR A 90 -4.76 3.56 18.06
N ASP A 91 -5.53 2.55 17.70
CA ASP A 91 -5.07 1.20 17.36
C ASP A 91 -4.56 1.08 15.92
N LEU A 92 -4.68 2.14 15.11
CA LEU A 92 -4.31 2.19 13.70
C LEU A 92 -5.07 1.18 12.82
N SER A 93 -6.27 0.77 13.25
CA SER A 93 -7.15 -0.09 12.46
C SER A 93 -7.73 0.64 11.22
N PRO A 94 -8.06 -0.11 10.15
CA PRO A 94 -8.70 0.46 8.97
C PRO A 94 -10.05 1.10 9.29
N PRO A 95 -10.44 2.20 8.62
CA PRO A 95 -11.73 2.83 8.85
C PRO A 95 -12.88 1.94 8.32
N PRO A 96 -14.12 2.08 8.84
CA PRO A 96 -15.27 1.30 8.39
C PRO A 96 -15.52 1.41 6.87
N ALA A 97 -15.21 2.56 6.29
CA ALA A 97 -15.33 2.78 4.85
C ALA A 97 -14.42 1.86 4.01
N ALA A 98 -13.24 1.50 4.51
CA ALA A 98 -12.32 0.56 3.84
C ALA A 98 -12.83 -0.88 3.90
N VAL A 99 -13.39 -1.29 5.06
CA VAL A 99 -14.00 -2.62 5.22
C VAL A 99 -15.21 -2.77 4.31
N GLU A 100 -16.08 -1.76 4.25
CA GLU A 100 -17.25 -1.79 3.37
C GLU A 100 -16.85 -1.80 1.89
N ALA A 101 -15.84 -1.03 1.49
CA ALA A 101 -15.33 -1.05 0.12
C ALA A 101 -14.75 -2.41 -0.27
N ALA A 102 -14.03 -3.08 0.67
CA ALA A 102 -13.54 -4.43 0.46
C ALA A 102 -14.69 -5.45 0.27
N GLN A 103 -15.76 -5.33 1.06
CA GLN A 103 -16.96 -6.17 0.89
C GLN A 103 -17.64 -5.92 -0.47
N GLN A 104 -17.78 -4.66 -0.87
CA GLN A 104 -18.32 -4.30 -2.19
C GLN A 104 -17.45 -4.85 -3.32
N ALA A 105 -16.12 -4.84 -3.17
CA ALA A 105 -15.21 -5.44 -4.15
C ALA A 105 -15.44 -6.95 -4.31
N VAL A 106 -15.66 -7.71 -3.22
CA VAL A 106 -16.02 -9.14 -3.31
C VAL A 106 -17.27 -9.33 -4.17
N GLU A 107 -18.33 -8.58 -3.91
CA GLU A 107 -19.60 -8.70 -4.66
C GLU A 107 -19.44 -8.32 -6.15
N LEU A 108 -18.60 -7.33 -6.45
CA LEU A 108 -18.30 -6.93 -7.82
C LEU A 108 -17.48 -7.98 -8.57
N ILE A 109 -16.46 -8.55 -7.92
CA ILE A 109 -15.61 -9.62 -8.47
C ILE A 109 -16.45 -10.85 -8.78
N LEU A 110 -17.26 -11.32 -7.83
CA LEU A 110 -18.14 -12.49 -8.04
C LEU A 110 -19.12 -12.26 -9.20
N CYS A 111 -19.64 -11.03 -9.35
CA CYS A 111 -20.52 -10.69 -10.47
C CYS A 111 -19.78 -10.70 -11.82
N LEU A 112 -18.54 -10.22 -11.85
CA LEU A 112 -17.71 -10.22 -13.05
C LEU A 112 -17.30 -11.64 -13.47
N GLU A 113 -16.94 -12.51 -12.51
CA GLU A 113 -16.53 -13.89 -12.79
C GLU A 113 -17.72 -14.80 -13.15
N GLY A 114 -18.90 -14.54 -12.57
CA GLY A 114 -20.13 -15.27 -12.88
C GLY A 114 -20.85 -14.79 -14.15
N GLY A 115 -20.47 -13.64 -14.70
CA GLY A 115 -21.09 -13.06 -15.89
C GLY A 115 -20.72 -13.80 -17.17
N VAL A 116 -21.68 -13.96 -18.09
CA VAL A 116 -21.39 -14.41 -19.46
C VAL A 116 -20.59 -13.30 -20.14
N GLN A 117 -19.35 -13.59 -20.54
CA GLN A 117 -18.41 -12.64 -21.13
C GLN A 117 -19.05 -11.86 -22.28
N SER A 118 -19.34 -10.58 -22.05
CA SER A 118 -19.67 -9.62 -23.11
C SER A 118 -18.35 -9.01 -23.58
N ALA A 119 -18.13 -8.94 -24.89
CA ALA A 119 -16.82 -8.62 -25.51
C ALA A 119 -16.24 -7.22 -25.20
N GLU A 120 -17.00 -6.38 -24.48
CA GLU A 120 -16.55 -5.08 -23.96
C GLU A 120 -16.33 -5.17 -22.44
N THR A 121 -15.38 -6.01 -22.01
CA THR A 121 -15.05 -6.18 -20.59
C THR A 121 -14.17 -5.04 -20.12
N HIS A 122 -14.79 -4.10 -19.40
CA HIS A 122 -14.13 -3.20 -18.46
C HIS A 122 -13.59 -4.00 -17.26
N GLU A 123 -12.56 -4.82 -17.50
CA GLU A 123 -11.99 -5.77 -16.55
C GLU A 123 -11.57 -5.07 -15.25
N GLY A 124 -12.38 -5.26 -14.20
CA GLY A 124 -12.11 -4.73 -12.87
C GLY A 124 -12.34 -3.23 -12.68
N ASP A 125 -12.86 -2.48 -13.67
CA ASP A 125 -13.05 -1.02 -13.53
C ASP A 125 -13.99 -0.66 -12.36
N ALA A 126 -15.06 -1.43 -12.18
CA ALA A 126 -15.98 -1.24 -11.06
C ALA A 126 -15.29 -1.51 -9.70
N VAL A 127 -14.44 -2.54 -9.65
CA VAL A 127 -13.64 -2.87 -8.45
C VAL A 127 -12.67 -1.74 -8.14
N ARG A 128 -11.97 -1.24 -9.16
CA ARG A 128 -11.08 -0.07 -9.06
C ARG A 128 -11.83 1.17 -8.55
N ALA A 129 -13.00 1.46 -9.12
CA ALA A 129 -13.83 2.60 -8.72
C ALA A 129 -14.33 2.48 -7.27
N ALA A 130 -14.61 1.27 -6.78
CA ALA A 130 -15.00 1.05 -5.39
C ALA A 130 -13.83 1.25 -4.40
N LEU A 131 -12.61 0.85 -4.77
CA LEU A 131 -11.48 0.78 -3.85
C LEU A 131 -10.58 2.03 -3.86
N LEU A 132 -10.17 2.54 -5.03
CA LEU A 132 -9.17 3.62 -5.11
C LEU A 132 -9.59 4.92 -4.40
N PRO A 133 -10.85 5.39 -4.52
CA PRO A 133 -11.25 6.59 -3.79
C PRO A 133 -11.13 6.42 -2.27
N ILE A 134 -11.29 5.18 -1.78
CA ILE A 134 -11.18 4.87 -0.35
C ILE A 134 -9.72 4.74 0.09
N ALA A 135 -8.85 4.19 -0.76
CA ALA A 135 -7.40 4.24 -0.53
C ALA A 135 -6.90 5.68 -0.38
N LEU A 136 -7.34 6.60 -1.26
CA LEU A 136 -7.03 8.03 -1.19
C LEU A 136 -7.58 8.69 0.10
N VAL A 137 -8.79 8.30 0.53
CA VAL A 137 -9.33 8.77 1.81
C VAL A 137 -8.44 8.33 2.97
N CYS A 138 -7.97 7.07 2.97
CA CYS A 138 -7.06 6.57 4.01
C CYS A 138 -5.73 7.34 3.99
N GLU A 139 -5.19 7.65 2.80
CA GLU A 139 -3.99 8.47 2.67
C GLU A 139 -4.15 9.86 3.31
N ARG A 140 -5.27 10.54 3.01
CA ARG A 140 -5.59 11.85 3.62
C ARG A 140 -5.81 11.75 5.12
N SER A 141 -6.49 10.72 5.59
CA SER A 141 -6.65 10.44 7.03
C SER A 141 -5.29 10.27 7.71
N SER A 142 -4.33 9.63 7.04
CA SER A 142 -2.99 9.37 7.59
C SER A 142 -2.19 10.65 7.88
N GLU A 143 -2.50 11.77 7.25
CA GLU A 143 -1.84 13.07 7.50
C GLU A 143 -2.00 13.51 8.96
N ALA A 144 -3.08 13.11 9.62
CA ALA A 144 -3.30 13.42 11.02
C ALA A 144 -2.32 12.67 11.96
N LEU A 145 -1.54 11.73 11.44
CA LEU A 145 -0.45 11.04 12.14
C LEU A 145 0.92 11.68 11.86
N ASP A 146 0.97 12.79 11.12
CA ASP A 146 2.18 13.61 10.96
C ASP A 146 2.33 14.56 12.17
N PRO A 147 3.45 14.50 12.91
CA PRO A 147 3.72 15.40 14.03
C PRO A 147 3.67 16.90 13.68
N HIS A 148 3.84 17.25 12.41
CA HIS A 148 3.83 18.63 11.92
C HIS A 148 2.50 19.04 11.29
N ALA A 149 1.51 18.15 11.20
CA ALA A 149 0.21 18.48 10.62
C ALA A 149 -0.65 19.35 11.54
N LEU A 150 -1.39 20.28 10.93
CA LEU A 150 -2.40 21.10 11.62
C LEU A 150 -3.58 20.26 12.14
N THR A 151 -3.81 19.09 11.55
CA THR A 151 -4.91 18.15 11.84
C THR A 151 -4.47 17.01 12.76
N ARG A 152 -3.29 17.12 13.39
CA ARG A 152 -2.70 16.04 14.20
C ARG A 152 -3.62 15.55 15.32
N VAL A 153 -3.63 14.24 15.54
CA VAL A 153 -4.50 13.59 16.56
C VAL A 153 -3.91 13.56 17.97
N ASP A 154 -2.67 14.02 18.17
CA ASP A 154 -2.06 14.10 19.48
C ASP A 154 -2.35 15.44 20.18
N GLU A 155 -3.40 15.47 21.01
CA GLU A 155 -3.66 16.57 21.94
C GLU A 155 -2.62 16.62 23.09
N GLY A 156 -1.32 16.67 22.76
CA GLY A 156 -0.21 16.75 23.71
C GLY A 156 0.55 15.43 23.99
N GLY A 157 0.32 14.38 23.18
CA GLY A 157 1.06 13.11 23.23
C GLY A 157 2.29 13.07 22.31
N HIS A 158 3.00 11.93 22.29
CA HIS A 158 4.02 11.64 21.27
C HIS A 158 3.44 10.64 20.26
N LEU A 159 3.21 11.07 19.03
CA LEU A 159 2.84 10.17 17.94
C LEU A 159 3.98 9.18 17.68
N ASP A 160 3.62 7.92 17.47
CA ASP A 160 4.58 6.92 16.98
C ASP A 160 5.03 7.33 15.57
N PRO A 161 6.34 7.56 15.33
CA PRO A 161 6.86 7.91 14.02
C PRO A 161 6.54 6.87 12.93
N ALA A 162 6.30 5.60 13.31
CA ALA A 162 5.87 4.55 12.38
C ALA A 162 4.35 4.57 12.10
N GLY A 163 3.57 5.31 12.91
CA GLY A 163 2.12 5.21 12.95
C GLY A 163 1.45 5.47 11.61
N ARG A 164 1.90 6.51 10.89
CA ARG A 164 1.38 6.84 9.56
C ARG A 164 1.52 5.68 8.56
N ARG A 165 2.71 5.07 8.50
CA ARG A 165 2.98 3.95 7.58
C ARG A 165 2.23 2.69 8.00
N VAL A 166 2.19 2.39 9.29
CA VAL A 166 1.46 1.24 9.84
C VAL A 166 -0.05 1.34 9.53
N TYR A 167 -0.64 2.51 9.74
CA TYR A 167 -2.04 2.75 9.39
C TYR A 167 -2.31 2.54 7.89
N MET A 168 -1.45 3.07 7.03
CA MET A 168 -1.60 2.87 5.58
C MET A 168 -1.48 1.41 5.16
N LEU A 169 -0.50 0.68 5.70
CA LEU A 169 -0.34 -0.76 5.42
C LEU A 169 -1.55 -1.56 5.89
N ASN A 170 -2.13 -1.24 7.05
CA ASN A 170 -3.36 -1.86 7.53
C ASN A 170 -4.54 -1.59 6.57
N CYS A 171 -4.73 -0.33 6.15
CA CYS A 171 -5.80 0.05 5.23
C CYS A 171 -5.66 -0.64 3.87
N LEU A 172 -4.47 -0.57 3.26
CA LEU A 172 -4.21 -1.17 1.96
C LEU A 172 -4.33 -2.69 2.00
N SER A 173 -3.84 -3.36 3.05
CA SER A 173 -4.01 -4.80 3.20
C SER A 173 -5.48 -5.24 3.24
N THR A 174 -6.34 -4.42 3.86
CA THR A 174 -7.79 -4.66 3.90
C THR A 174 -8.43 -4.51 2.52
N LEU A 175 -7.98 -3.51 1.74
CA LEU A 175 -8.48 -3.28 0.38
C LEU A 175 -7.97 -4.31 -0.63
N MET A 176 -6.78 -4.89 -0.39
CA MET A 176 -6.18 -5.93 -1.24
C MET A 176 -6.73 -7.33 -0.98
N ALA A 177 -7.13 -7.64 0.25
CA ALA A 177 -7.67 -8.95 0.62
C ALA A 177 -8.73 -9.53 -0.35
N PRO A 178 -9.75 -8.78 -0.83
CA PRO A 178 -10.74 -9.33 -1.76
C PRO A 178 -10.20 -9.59 -3.18
N LEU A 179 -9.00 -9.12 -3.53
CA LEU A 179 -8.44 -9.22 -4.88
C LEU A 179 -7.61 -10.49 -5.10
N GLU A 180 -7.23 -11.17 -4.01
CA GLU A 180 -6.32 -12.30 -4.06
C GLU A 180 -6.89 -13.47 -4.88
N GLY A 181 -6.14 -13.91 -5.89
CA GLY A 181 -6.51 -15.06 -6.72
C GLY A 181 -7.51 -14.77 -7.85
N HIS A 182 -7.92 -13.52 -8.04
CA HIS A 182 -8.93 -13.14 -9.03
C HIS A 182 -8.29 -12.44 -10.24
N ALA A 183 -8.32 -13.09 -11.41
CA ALA A 183 -7.72 -12.56 -12.65
C ALA A 183 -8.30 -11.19 -13.05
N VAL A 184 -9.61 -11.00 -12.85
CA VAL A 184 -10.30 -9.73 -13.15
C VAL A 184 -9.83 -8.57 -12.26
N ALA A 185 -9.14 -8.87 -11.15
CA ALA A 185 -8.63 -7.90 -10.20
C ALA A 185 -7.11 -7.68 -10.32
N GLU A 186 -6.40 -8.35 -11.24
CA GLU A 186 -4.93 -8.27 -11.34
C GLU A 186 -4.42 -6.84 -11.49
N GLY A 187 -5.08 -6.02 -12.32
CA GLY A 187 -4.67 -4.64 -12.55
C GLY A 187 -4.75 -3.77 -11.28
N ILE A 188 -5.86 -3.87 -10.52
CA ILE A 188 -6.03 -3.13 -9.26
C ILE A 188 -5.17 -3.72 -8.13
N SER A 189 -4.95 -5.04 -8.13
CA SER A 189 -4.04 -5.70 -7.20
C SER A 189 -2.60 -5.20 -7.38
N ALA A 190 -2.14 -5.04 -8.62
CA ALA A 190 -0.83 -4.48 -8.92
C ALA A 190 -0.69 -3.01 -8.47
N GLU A 191 -1.74 -2.19 -8.68
CA GLU A 191 -1.75 -0.77 -8.28
C GLU A 191 -1.69 -0.61 -6.75
N LEU A 192 -2.54 -1.31 -6.00
CA LEU A 192 -2.51 -1.29 -4.53
C LEU A 192 -1.22 -1.94 -3.98
N GLY A 193 -0.73 -2.99 -4.63
CA GLY A 193 0.52 -3.66 -4.28
C GLY A 193 1.73 -2.72 -4.39
N ALA A 194 1.78 -1.86 -5.42
CA ALA A 194 2.81 -0.84 -5.56
C ALA A 194 2.76 0.19 -4.41
N MET A 195 1.56 0.60 -3.98
CA MET A 195 1.40 1.48 -2.81
C MET A 195 1.88 0.81 -1.52
N VAL A 196 1.58 -0.48 -1.33
CA VAL A 196 2.05 -1.26 -0.17
C VAL A 196 3.58 -1.32 -0.15
N GLU A 197 4.21 -1.66 -1.26
CA GLU A 197 5.68 -1.75 -1.36
C GLU A 197 6.34 -0.41 -1.04
N GLU A 198 5.81 0.71 -1.54
CA GLU A 198 6.32 2.04 -1.23
C GLU A 198 6.21 2.38 0.26
N HIS A 199 5.11 2.01 0.91
CA HIS A 199 4.95 2.20 2.35
C HIS A 199 5.85 1.28 3.19
N ILE A 200 6.10 0.04 2.75
CA ILE A 200 7.06 -0.87 3.36
C ILE A 200 8.47 -0.26 3.28
N ARG A 201 8.88 0.18 2.08
CA ARG A 201 10.19 0.81 1.84
C ARG A 201 10.41 2.00 2.77
N CYS A 202 9.48 2.95 2.79
CA CYS A 202 9.55 4.11 3.67
C CYS A 202 9.62 3.72 5.16
N LEU A 203 8.79 2.77 5.61
CA LEU A 203 8.77 2.34 7.01
C LEU A 203 10.11 1.71 7.42
N VAL A 204 10.70 0.90 6.54
CA VAL A 204 12.01 0.28 6.76
C VAL A 204 13.10 1.35 6.83
N GLU A 205 13.15 2.29 5.88
CA GLU A 205 14.14 3.38 5.85
C GLU A 205 14.06 4.28 7.08
N GLU A 206 12.86 4.74 7.42
CA GLU A 206 12.62 5.58 8.59
C GLU A 206 13.00 4.86 9.89
N SER A 207 12.66 3.56 9.99
CA SER A 207 12.99 2.73 11.17
C SER A 207 14.50 2.45 11.27
N ARG A 208 15.15 2.13 10.15
CA ARG A 208 16.60 1.96 10.05
C ARG A 208 17.31 3.23 10.51
N GLY A 209 16.91 4.39 9.97
CA GLY A 209 17.48 5.69 10.34
C GLY A 209 17.39 5.96 11.84
N ARG A 210 16.23 5.71 12.45
CA ARG A 210 16.04 5.86 13.91
C ARG A 210 16.94 4.92 14.72
N VAL A 211 16.99 3.63 14.38
CA VAL A 211 17.83 2.66 15.10
C VAL A 211 19.31 3.04 15.00
N LEU A 212 19.78 3.40 13.81
CA LEU A 212 21.17 3.80 13.59
C LEU A 212 21.51 5.12 14.30
N ALA A 213 20.59 6.09 14.31
CA ALA A 213 20.79 7.36 15.00
C ALA A 213 20.94 7.17 16.51
N LEU A 214 20.13 6.29 17.11
CA LEU A 214 20.17 5.99 18.54
C LEU A 214 21.47 5.30 18.98
N CYS A 215 22.22 4.70 18.04
CA CYS A 215 23.54 4.11 18.27
C CYS A 215 24.71 5.02 17.86
N GLY A 216 24.43 6.20 17.28
CA GLY A 216 25.44 7.04 16.62
C GLY A 216 26.00 6.47 15.31
N LEU A 217 25.50 5.31 14.85
CA LEU A 217 26.00 4.65 13.64
C LEU A 217 25.47 5.32 12.36
N ALA A 218 24.38 6.09 12.44
CA ALA A 218 23.85 6.83 11.29
C ALA A 218 24.86 7.86 10.76
N GLU A 219 25.47 8.63 11.65
CA GLU A 219 26.46 9.65 11.28
C GLU A 219 27.73 9.02 10.71
N VAL A 220 28.21 7.94 11.34
CA VAL A 220 29.37 7.18 10.85
C VAL A 220 29.09 6.62 9.46
N ALA A 221 27.94 5.95 9.26
CA ALA A 221 27.58 5.36 7.97
C ALA A 221 27.46 6.42 6.86
N ALA A 222 26.89 7.60 7.15
CA ALA A 222 26.81 8.70 6.19
C ALA A 222 28.22 9.20 5.78
N ARG A 223 29.13 9.35 6.75
CA ARG A 223 30.53 9.72 6.48
C ARG A 223 31.27 8.66 5.68
N VAL A 224 31.05 7.36 5.97
CA VAL A 224 31.59 6.23 5.20
C VAL A 224 31.11 6.29 3.74
N GLN A 225 29.82 6.53 3.50
CA GLN A 225 29.29 6.65 2.14
C GLN A 225 29.88 7.85 1.40
N PHE A 226 29.99 8.99 2.06
CA PHE A 226 30.63 10.18 1.49
C PHE A 226 32.09 9.92 1.12
N PHE A 227 32.85 9.25 1.98
CA PHE A 227 34.23 8.86 1.70
C PHE A 227 34.34 7.93 0.47
N LYS A 228 33.46 6.92 0.36
CA LYS A 228 33.42 6.00 -0.78
C LYS A 228 33.12 6.72 -2.11
N VAL A 229 32.37 7.83 -2.09
CA VAL A 229 31.96 8.57 -3.30
C VAL A 229 32.96 9.65 -3.69
N GLU A 230 33.44 10.45 -2.73
CA GLU A 230 34.29 11.64 -3.01
C GLU A 230 35.74 11.49 -2.50
N GLY A 231 35.93 10.85 -1.35
CA GLY A 231 37.19 10.86 -0.59
C GLY A 231 38.30 9.93 -1.11
N ALA A 232 37.94 8.82 -1.76
CA ALA A 232 38.92 7.85 -2.29
C ALA A 232 39.84 8.44 -3.38
N SER A 233 39.44 9.56 -3.99
CA SER A 233 40.13 10.22 -5.11
C SER A 233 41.40 10.98 -4.70
N GLY A 234 41.52 11.37 -3.41
CA GLY A 234 42.52 12.32 -2.92
C GLY A 234 43.71 11.72 -2.17
N GLY A 235 43.72 10.40 -1.93
CA GLY A 235 44.74 9.76 -1.08
C GLY A 235 44.59 10.04 0.42
N GLU A 236 43.52 10.74 0.83
CA GLU A 236 43.16 10.92 2.24
C GLU A 236 42.62 9.60 2.81
N ARG A 237 42.99 9.29 4.05
CA ARG A 237 42.52 8.08 4.75
C ARG A 237 41.25 8.40 5.52
N ALA A 238 40.33 7.43 5.61
CA ALA A 238 39.11 7.60 6.38
C ALA A 238 39.38 7.91 7.87
N ALA A 239 40.40 7.27 8.46
CA ALA A 239 40.80 7.48 9.86
C ALA A 239 41.19 8.93 10.20
N ASP A 240 41.64 9.72 9.20
CA ASP A 240 42.07 11.11 9.38
C ASP A 240 40.88 12.09 9.33
N GLN A 241 39.71 11.64 8.88
CA GLN A 241 38.51 12.46 8.84
C GLN A 241 37.85 12.53 10.22
N ALA A 242 37.43 13.73 10.61
CA ALA A 242 36.69 13.93 11.85
C ALA A 242 35.51 12.95 11.94
N GLY A 243 35.25 12.36 13.11
CA GLY A 243 34.13 11.44 13.33
C GLY A 243 34.27 10.04 12.71
N LEU A 244 35.34 9.79 11.94
CA LEU A 244 35.74 8.46 11.47
C LEU A 244 37.00 7.93 12.19
N ASP A 245 37.45 8.60 13.25
CA ASP A 245 38.50 8.07 14.11
C ASP A 245 38.06 6.73 14.75
N LEU A 246 39.03 5.84 15.00
CA LEU A 246 38.76 4.48 15.49
C LEU A 246 37.92 4.48 16.78
N SER A 247 38.11 5.46 17.67
CA SER A 247 37.41 5.51 18.95
C SER A 247 35.91 5.84 18.79
N SER A 248 35.60 6.77 17.89
CA SER A 248 34.22 7.15 17.54
C SER A 248 33.49 6.01 16.85
N VAL A 249 34.11 5.38 15.84
CA VAL A 249 33.52 4.26 15.11
C VAL A 249 33.29 3.07 16.05
N ALA A 250 34.28 2.72 16.86
CA ALA A 250 34.18 1.68 17.87
C ALA A 250 33.07 1.89 18.89
N LYS A 251 32.88 3.14 19.34
CA LYS A 251 31.79 3.49 20.26
C LYS A 251 30.44 3.26 19.60
N ALA A 252 30.27 3.68 18.35
CA ALA A 252 29.04 3.47 17.59
C ALA A 252 28.75 1.97 17.36
N LEU A 253 29.75 1.18 16.95
CA LEU A 253 29.59 -0.27 16.74
C LEU A 253 29.25 -1.02 18.03
N ARG A 254 29.87 -0.66 19.17
CA ARG A 254 29.51 -1.23 20.48
C ARG A 254 28.09 -0.86 20.90
N SER A 255 27.69 0.39 20.71
CA SER A 255 26.33 0.83 21.00
C SER A 255 25.30 0.12 20.12
N PHE A 256 25.62 -0.07 18.84
CA PHE A 256 24.81 -0.84 17.90
C PHE A 256 24.65 -2.29 18.36
N PHE A 257 25.76 -2.96 18.67
CA PHE A 257 25.72 -4.35 19.12
C PHE A 257 24.87 -4.53 20.38
N GLY A 258 25.03 -3.65 21.38
CA GLY A 258 24.23 -3.69 22.60
C GLY A 258 22.73 -3.56 22.32
N ARG A 259 22.35 -2.75 21.34
CA ARG A 259 20.96 -2.52 20.95
C ARG A 259 20.37 -3.67 20.15
N VAL A 260 21.13 -4.23 19.22
CA VAL A 260 20.67 -5.33 18.38
C VAL A 260 20.60 -6.65 19.18
N SER A 261 21.41 -6.77 20.24
CA SER A 261 21.35 -7.89 21.19
C SER A 261 20.15 -7.82 22.14
N ASP A 262 19.51 -6.67 22.26
CA ASP A 262 18.32 -6.47 23.07
C ASP A 262 17.06 -6.59 22.21
N ALA A 263 16.29 -7.66 22.43
CA ALA A 263 15.08 -7.94 21.67
C ALA A 263 14.02 -6.83 21.78
N ASP A 264 14.00 -6.09 22.90
CA ASP A 264 13.03 -5.02 23.16
C ASP A 264 13.48 -3.67 22.57
N ALA A 265 14.74 -3.55 22.15
CA ALA A 265 15.30 -2.31 21.63
C ALA A 265 15.03 -2.11 20.12
N LEU A 266 14.59 -3.15 19.42
CA LEU A 266 14.25 -3.12 17.99
C LEU A 266 12.75 -2.87 17.77
N PRO A 267 12.37 -2.16 16.68
CA PRO A 267 10.95 -1.95 16.36
C PRO A 267 10.19 -3.26 16.15
N THR A 268 9.11 -3.47 16.92
CA THR A 268 8.29 -4.70 16.87
C THR A 268 7.05 -4.60 15.98
N PHE A 269 6.73 -3.40 15.49
CA PHE A 269 5.56 -3.10 14.64
C PHE A 269 4.25 -3.74 15.14
N GLY A 270 3.99 -3.66 16.45
CA GLY A 270 2.90 -4.38 17.12
C GLY A 270 1.49 -4.06 16.60
N LYS A 271 1.28 -2.85 16.05
CA LYS A 271 0.00 -2.39 15.49
C LYS A 271 -0.20 -2.75 14.01
N LEU A 272 0.77 -3.40 13.38
CA LEU A 272 0.64 -3.88 12.00
C LEU A 272 -0.14 -5.20 12.01
N LEU A 273 -1.32 -5.20 11.37
CA LEU A 273 -2.31 -6.27 11.48
C LEU A 273 -2.02 -7.44 10.53
N ALA A 274 -1.54 -7.15 9.33
CA ALA A 274 -1.21 -8.17 8.34
C ALA A 274 0.12 -8.87 8.68
N ALA A 275 0.03 -10.11 9.19
CA ALA A 275 1.21 -10.88 9.60
C ALA A 275 2.26 -11.06 8.49
N PRO A 276 1.91 -11.31 7.20
CA PRO A 276 2.89 -11.41 6.13
C PRO A 276 3.67 -10.10 5.91
N ILE A 277 2.98 -8.96 5.91
CA ILE A 277 3.61 -7.63 5.78
C ILE A 277 4.50 -7.35 6.99
N LYS A 278 4.04 -7.70 8.20
CA LYS A 278 4.82 -7.51 9.42
C LYS A 278 6.14 -8.27 9.35
N GLN A 279 6.07 -9.54 8.96
CA GLN A 279 7.25 -10.38 8.79
C GLN A 279 8.21 -9.81 7.74
N ASP A 280 7.68 -9.34 6.60
CA ASP A 280 8.51 -8.76 5.53
C ASP A 280 9.22 -7.47 5.99
N VAL A 281 8.48 -6.52 6.57
CA VAL A 281 9.04 -5.27 7.11
C VAL A 281 10.13 -5.56 8.14
N THR A 282 9.87 -6.47 9.09
CA THR A 282 10.86 -6.85 10.10
C THR A 282 12.10 -7.45 9.45
N GLN A 283 11.95 -8.41 8.55
CA GLN A 283 13.08 -9.05 7.87
C GLN A 283 13.91 -8.07 7.04
N ARG A 284 13.26 -7.17 6.29
CA ARG A 284 13.95 -6.11 5.53
C ARG A 284 14.71 -5.17 6.44
N LEU A 285 14.10 -4.70 7.54
CA LEU A 285 14.76 -3.86 8.53
C LEU A 285 16.02 -4.53 9.10
N LEU A 286 15.92 -5.80 9.51
CA LEU A 286 17.04 -6.53 10.10
C LEU A 286 18.19 -6.69 9.08
N ARG A 287 17.89 -6.97 7.80
CA ARG A 287 18.89 -7.02 6.73
C ARG A 287 19.57 -5.67 6.51
N GLU A 288 18.79 -4.59 6.47
CA GLU A 288 19.30 -3.22 6.30
C GLU A 288 20.21 -2.78 7.46
N LEU A 289 19.89 -3.19 8.69
CA LEU A 289 20.76 -2.95 9.85
C LEU A 289 22.07 -3.74 9.76
N ALA A 290 22.01 -5.02 9.33
CA ALA A 290 23.19 -5.83 9.09
C ALA A 290 24.07 -5.26 7.96
N ALA A 291 23.46 -4.76 6.89
CA ALA A 291 24.16 -4.11 5.78
C ALA A 291 24.88 -2.84 6.24
N ALA A 292 24.22 -1.98 7.02
CA ALA A 292 24.84 -0.77 7.57
C ALA A 292 26.03 -1.08 8.48
N TYR A 293 25.96 -2.16 9.27
CA TYR A 293 27.09 -2.65 10.05
C TYR A 293 28.25 -3.12 9.15
N THR A 294 27.92 -3.89 8.11
CA THR A 294 28.89 -4.44 7.15
C THR A 294 29.65 -3.32 6.44
N ASP A 295 28.96 -2.28 5.98
CA ASP A 295 29.56 -1.13 5.31
C ASP A 295 30.65 -0.45 6.13
N VAL A 296 30.42 -0.29 7.44
CA VAL A 296 31.36 0.32 8.37
C VAL A 296 32.48 -0.65 8.72
N TYR A 297 32.16 -1.93 8.92
CA TYR A 297 33.15 -2.98 9.18
C TYR A 297 34.16 -3.13 8.04
N ASP A 298 33.67 -3.12 6.79
CA ASP A 298 34.50 -3.26 5.59
C ASP A 298 35.47 -2.07 5.45
N LEU A 299 35.02 -0.84 5.75
CA LEU A 299 35.89 0.33 5.74
C LEU A 299 37.03 0.21 6.76
N LEU A 300 36.77 -0.33 7.95
CA LEU A 300 37.80 -0.52 8.98
C LEU A 300 38.88 -1.52 8.56
N HIS A 301 38.54 -2.47 7.69
CA HIS A 301 39.47 -3.49 7.19
C HIS A 301 40.03 -3.16 5.79
N ALA A 302 39.53 -2.12 5.15
CA ALA A 302 40.02 -1.66 3.86
C ALA A 302 41.36 -0.92 4.01
N PRO A 303 42.30 -1.10 3.06
CA PRO A 303 43.57 -0.36 3.08
C PRO A 303 43.36 1.16 2.98
N GLU A 304 42.29 1.59 2.32
CA GLU A 304 41.86 2.99 2.16
C GLU A 304 41.34 3.60 3.47
N GLY A 305 40.91 2.76 4.42
CA GLY A 305 40.44 3.21 5.73
C GLY A 305 41.56 3.77 6.60
N GLY A 306 42.79 3.25 6.44
CA GLY A 306 43.97 3.73 7.16
C GLY A 306 44.05 3.31 8.63
N TYR A 307 43.26 2.33 9.07
CA TYR A 307 43.24 1.82 10.43
C TYR A 307 44.29 0.74 10.66
N ASP A 308 44.86 0.67 11.87
CA ASP A 308 45.72 -0.44 12.27
C ASP A 308 44.90 -1.71 12.56
N GLY A 309 45.21 -2.81 11.88
CA GLY A 309 44.46 -4.05 12.00
C GLY A 309 44.49 -4.68 13.39
N GLY A 310 45.57 -4.48 14.16
CA GLY A 310 45.67 -4.95 15.54
C GLY A 310 44.76 -4.17 16.48
N GLU A 311 44.72 -2.84 16.31
CA GLU A 311 43.80 -1.97 17.05
C GLU A 311 42.33 -2.23 16.70
N VAL A 312 42.01 -2.43 15.42
CA VAL A 312 40.65 -2.79 14.97
C VAL A 312 40.21 -4.12 15.59
N ALA A 313 41.05 -5.15 15.56
CA ALA A 313 40.72 -6.46 16.14
C ALA A 313 40.53 -6.42 17.67
N ALA A 314 41.21 -5.51 18.38
CA ALA A 314 41.04 -5.34 19.82
C ALA A 314 39.68 -4.72 20.19
N VAL A 315 39.11 -3.91 19.29
CA VAL A 315 37.96 -3.06 19.59
C VAL A 315 36.67 -3.54 18.92
N VAL A 316 36.74 -4.04 17.70
CA VAL A 316 35.61 -4.60 16.94
C VAL A 316 35.60 -6.12 17.11
N ARG A 317 34.74 -6.60 18.01
CA ARG A 317 34.71 -8.01 18.42
C ARG A 317 33.85 -8.92 17.54
N HIS A 318 32.97 -8.33 16.73
CA HIS A 318 31.97 -9.07 15.98
C HIS A 318 32.18 -8.95 14.48
N SER A 319 32.02 -10.06 13.75
CA SER A 319 32.04 -10.04 12.29
C SER A 319 30.63 -9.76 11.73
N PRO A 320 30.51 -9.32 10.47
CA PRO A 320 29.22 -9.19 9.80
C PRO A 320 28.36 -10.46 9.86
N ASP A 321 28.97 -11.65 9.73
CA ASP A 321 28.23 -12.92 9.79
C ASP A 321 27.69 -13.21 11.18
N GLN A 322 28.41 -12.83 12.24
CA GLN A 322 27.92 -12.94 13.61
C GLN A 322 26.73 -12.00 13.84
N ILE A 323 26.77 -10.79 13.29
CA ILE A 323 25.67 -9.83 13.36
C ILE A 323 24.44 -10.34 12.59
N ARG A 324 24.63 -10.87 11.37
CA ARG A 324 23.54 -11.51 10.59
C ARG A 324 22.90 -12.68 11.33
N THR A 325 23.73 -13.52 11.95
CA THR A 325 23.26 -14.65 12.77
C THR A 325 22.43 -14.17 13.96
N LEU A 326 22.91 -13.14 14.66
CA LEU A 326 22.21 -12.58 15.83
C LEU A 326 20.88 -11.92 15.45
N LEU A 327 20.83 -11.26 14.29
CA LEU A 327 19.63 -10.67 13.71
C LEU A 327 18.68 -11.71 13.08
N GLY A 328 19.10 -12.98 12.93
CA GLY A 328 18.29 -14.01 12.28
C GLY A 328 18.09 -13.79 10.78
N VAL A 329 19.07 -13.17 10.10
CA VAL A 329 19.06 -12.85 8.65
C VAL A 329 20.24 -13.46 7.89
N ALA A 330 20.83 -14.53 8.45
CA ALA A 330 21.92 -15.28 7.85
C ALA A 330 21.47 -16.11 6.64
#